data_AF-A0A7C5Y8Q8-F1
#
_entry.id   AF-A0A7C5Y8Q8-F1
#
_cell.length_a   1.000
_cell.length_b   1.000
_cell.length_c   1.000
_cell.angle_alpha   90.00
_cell.angle_beta   90.00
_cell.angle_gamma   90.00
#
_symmetry.space_group_name_H-M   'P 1'
#
loop_
_entity.id
_entity.type
_entity.pdbx_description
1 polymer ?
#
loop_
_entity_poly.entity_id
_entity_poly.type
_entity_poly.pdbx_seq_one_letter_code
_entity_poly.pdbx_strand_id
1 'polypeptide(L)'
;MKKWLLYKKYLLTGEWHVHTSFTDGKNTVFEICREAAMLNTPLIAFTEHVRRELTYDFNRYLEEIEKARNSFPEIIILSGIEAKVLPGGELDVEPEIIKLVDYKLFAFHSFPPDKQLYIYSLEKVVSKYPVDGWAHPGLFLHRNNIVLSPEEIESILKVLKNRDILIEINSKYRMPPKEWIKKAVKLGLNFVNGNDIHSVNDLRKVYEKRSLKIIND
;
A
#
# COMPACT_ATOMS: atom_id res chain seq x y z
N MET A 1 11.13 -0.46 14.79
CA MET A 1 10.44 -1.76 14.61
C MET A 1 9.28 -1.56 13.63
N LYS A 2 9.02 -2.51 12.72
CA LYS A 2 7.92 -2.44 11.76
C LYS A 2 6.57 -2.57 12.47
N LYS A 3 5.70 -1.55 12.44
CA LYS A 3 4.43 -1.57 13.20
C LYS A 3 3.46 -2.63 12.68
N TRP A 4 3.48 -2.92 11.37
CA TRP A 4 2.64 -3.95 10.76
C TRP A 4 2.85 -5.36 11.34
N LEU A 5 4.00 -5.64 11.99
CA LEU A 5 4.25 -6.92 12.66
C LEU A 5 3.23 -7.21 13.76
N LEU A 6 2.71 -6.17 14.44
CA LEU A 6 1.66 -6.29 15.46
C LEU A 6 0.34 -6.81 14.88
N TYR A 7 0.15 -6.62 13.57
CA TYR A 7 -1.10 -6.89 12.86
C TYR A 7 -0.93 -7.97 11.79
N LYS A 8 0.10 -8.83 11.92
CA LYS A 8 0.43 -9.87 10.94
C LYS A 8 -0.76 -10.79 10.58
N LYS A 9 -1.64 -11.08 11.55
CA LYS A 9 -2.85 -11.89 11.34
C LYS A 9 -3.88 -11.25 10.41
N TYR A 10 -3.77 -9.95 10.15
CA TYR A 10 -4.69 -9.18 9.31
C TYR A 10 -4.13 -8.83 7.93
N LEU A 11 -2.93 -9.30 7.58
CA LEU A 11 -2.29 -8.94 6.31
C LEU A 11 -3.17 -9.28 5.09
N LEU A 12 -3.82 -10.44 5.09
CA LEU A 12 -4.67 -10.91 3.98
C LEU A 12 -6.18 -10.76 4.25
N THR A 13 -6.58 -10.12 5.34
CA THR A 13 -8.00 -9.91 5.68
C THR A 13 -8.36 -8.44 5.83
N GLY A 14 -7.39 -7.60 6.21
CA GLY A 14 -7.54 -6.15 6.22
C GLY A 14 -7.58 -5.53 4.82
N GLU A 15 -7.75 -4.22 4.82
CA GLU A 15 -7.59 -3.34 3.66
C GLU A 15 -6.48 -2.34 3.96
N TRP A 16 -5.33 -2.51 3.31
CA TRP A 16 -4.09 -1.80 3.68
C TRP A 16 -3.72 -0.67 2.71
N HIS A 17 -4.62 -0.31 1.79
CA HIS A 17 -4.39 0.78 0.84
C HIS A 17 -5.69 1.53 0.54
N VAL A 18 -5.90 2.61 1.27
CA VAL A 18 -7.12 3.43 1.23
C VAL A 18 -6.77 4.91 1.20
N HIS A 19 -7.41 5.64 0.30
CA HIS A 19 -7.31 7.10 0.16
C HIS A 19 -8.62 7.77 0.57
N THR A 20 -8.48 9.00 1.05
CA THR A 20 -9.58 9.82 1.56
C THR A 20 -9.66 11.15 0.80
N SER A 21 -10.62 11.98 1.18
CA SER A 21 -10.80 13.33 0.65
C SER A 21 -9.70 14.33 1.01
N PHE A 22 -8.64 13.92 1.72
CA PHE A 22 -7.46 14.75 1.91
C PHE A 22 -6.64 14.87 0.63
N THR A 23 -6.59 13.83 -0.21
CA THR A 23 -6.02 13.87 -1.55
C THR A 23 -7.06 13.67 -2.65
N ASP A 24 -7.25 12.43 -3.10
CA ASP A 24 -7.98 12.07 -4.32
C ASP A 24 -9.06 11.02 -4.08
N GLY A 25 -9.22 10.57 -2.83
CA GLY A 25 -10.40 9.83 -2.39
C GLY A 25 -11.65 10.73 -2.33
N LYS A 26 -12.82 10.11 -2.39
CA LYS A 26 -14.12 10.80 -2.39
C LYS A 26 -14.74 10.96 -1.00
N ASN A 27 -14.21 10.23 -0.02
CA ASN A 27 -14.83 10.07 1.28
C ASN A 27 -13.88 10.47 2.40
N THR A 28 -14.46 10.96 3.50
CA THR A 28 -13.69 11.25 4.72
C THR A 28 -13.24 9.95 5.41
N VAL A 29 -12.27 10.07 6.32
CA VAL A 29 -11.85 8.97 7.21
C VAL A 29 -13.07 8.33 7.90
N PHE A 30 -13.97 9.14 8.47
CA PHE A 30 -15.14 8.67 9.21
C PHE A 30 -16.16 7.94 8.33
N GLU A 31 -16.42 8.43 7.12
CA GLU A 31 -17.33 7.76 6.18
C GLU A 31 -16.81 6.38 5.78
N ILE A 32 -15.50 6.28 5.53
CA ILE A 32 -14.86 5.00 5.21
C ILE A 32 -14.90 4.05 6.40
N CYS A 33 -14.56 4.52 7.61
CA CYS A 33 -14.62 3.69 8.81
C CYS A 33 -16.04 3.19 9.10
N ARG A 34 -17.07 4.02 8.91
CA ARG A 34 -18.47 3.60 9.06
C ARG A 34 -18.82 2.47 8.09
N GLU A 35 -18.44 2.60 6.83
CA GLU A 35 -18.67 1.56 5.84
C GLU A 35 -17.92 0.27 6.20
N ALA A 36 -16.66 0.41 6.62
CA ALA A 36 -15.81 -0.71 6.99
C ALA A 36 -16.34 -1.47 8.21
N ALA A 37 -16.90 -0.77 9.20
CA ALA A 37 -17.59 -1.38 10.34
C ALA A 37 -18.79 -2.22 9.87
N MET A 38 -19.62 -1.67 8.98
CA MET A 38 -20.76 -2.40 8.39
C MET A 38 -20.32 -3.66 7.63
N LEU A 39 -19.16 -3.61 6.97
CA LEU A 39 -18.57 -4.74 6.23
C LEU A 39 -17.74 -5.69 7.12
N ASN A 40 -17.66 -5.46 8.43
CA ASN A 40 -16.81 -6.20 9.36
C ASN A 40 -15.33 -6.25 8.92
N THR A 41 -14.83 -5.15 8.37
CA THR A 41 -13.43 -4.99 7.99
C THR A 41 -12.57 -4.89 9.24
N PRO A 42 -11.63 -5.82 9.50
CA PRO A 42 -10.91 -5.86 10.77
C PRO A 42 -9.80 -4.80 10.88
N LEU A 43 -9.28 -4.33 9.74
CA LEU A 43 -8.19 -3.38 9.67
C LEU A 43 -8.30 -2.51 8.43
N ILE A 44 -8.10 -1.20 8.61
CA ILE A 44 -7.89 -0.23 7.52
C ILE A 44 -6.55 0.48 7.72
N ALA A 45 -5.75 0.56 6.67
CA ALA A 45 -4.66 1.54 6.59
C ALA A 45 -5.05 2.64 5.59
N PHE A 46 -5.15 3.86 6.10
CA PHE A 46 -5.23 5.05 5.26
C PHE A 46 -3.82 5.40 4.79
N THR A 47 -3.60 5.55 3.49
CA THR A 47 -2.26 5.66 2.89
C THR A 47 -2.22 6.82 1.90
N GLU A 48 -2.49 8.03 2.39
CA GLU A 48 -2.62 9.22 1.54
C GLU A 48 -1.39 9.44 0.66
N HIS A 49 -1.63 9.94 -0.55
CA HIS A 49 -0.54 10.44 -1.37
C HIS A 49 0.21 11.57 -0.64
N VAL A 50 1.53 11.50 -0.65
CA VAL A 50 2.40 12.55 -0.11
C VAL A 50 3.42 13.01 -1.14
N ARG A 51 3.78 14.29 -1.04
CA ARG A 51 4.80 14.98 -1.83
C ARG A 51 5.66 15.79 -0.85
N ARG A 52 6.86 16.25 -1.25
CA ARG A 52 7.64 17.18 -0.42
C ARG A 52 6.86 18.45 -0.10
N GLU A 53 6.14 18.96 -1.09
CA GLU A 53 5.17 20.04 -0.92
C GLU A 53 3.77 19.44 -0.78
N LEU A 54 3.21 19.49 0.43
CA LEU A 54 1.88 19.00 0.71
C LEU A 54 0.81 19.98 0.23
N THR A 55 -0.26 19.46 -0.35
CA THR A 55 -1.44 20.24 -0.77
C THR A 55 -2.58 20.23 0.26
N TYR A 56 -2.35 19.60 1.41
CA TYR A 56 -3.33 19.44 2.48
C TYR A 56 -2.66 19.51 3.85
N ASP A 57 -3.47 19.70 4.90
CA ASP A 57 -3.00 19.70 6.28
C ASP A 57 -2.79 18.26 6.78
N PHE A 58 -1.52 17.85 6.83
CA PHE A 58 -1.13 16.51 7.27
C PHE A 58 -1.37 16.27 8.76
N ASN A 59 -1.27 17.31 9.60
CA ASN A 59 -1.57 17.16 11.03
C ASN A 59 -3.05 16.90 11.23
N ARG A 60 -3.92 17.62 10.50
CA ARG A 60 -5.35 17.36 10.50
C ARG A 60 -5.69 15.94 10.03
N TYR A 61 -4.98 15.41 9.03
CA TYR A 61 -5.13 14.02 8.61
C TYR A 61 -4.83 13.03 9.76
N LEU A 62 -3.74 13.23 10.49
CA LEU A 62 -3.42 12.40 11.66
C LEU A 62 -4.45 12.54 12.77
N GLU A 63 -4.90 13.76 13.08
CA GLU A 63 -5.92 14.01 14.09
C GLU A 63 -7.25 13.31 13.75
N GLU A 64 -7.69 13.34 12.50
CA GLU A 64 -8.90 12.64 12.06
C GLU A 64 -8.76 11.12 12.23
N ILE A 65 -7.57 10.57 11.99
CA ILE A 65 -7.30 9.14 12.24
C ILE A 65 -7.36 8.81 13.73
N GLU A 66 -6.79 9.64 14.61
CA GLU A 66 -6.88 9.40 16.06
C GLU A 66 -8.33 9.48 16.56
N LYS A 67 -9.12 10.45 16.07
CA LYS A 67 -10.56 10.52 16.42
C LYS A 67 -11.32 9.29 15.89
N ALA A 68 -10.99 8.81 14.69
CA ALA A 68 -11.61 7.63 14.12
C ALA A 68 -11.28 6.36 14.93
N ARG A 69 -10.04 6.19 15.42
CA ARG A 69 -9.67 5.08 16.33
C ARG A 69 -10.56 5.04 17.57
N ASN A 70 -10.85 6.19 18.16
CA ASN A 70 -11.73 6.27 19.32
C ASN A 70 -13.20 5.98 18.99
N SER A 71 -13.63 6.30 17.77
CA SER A 71 -15.03 6.17 17.34
C SER A 71 -15.37 4.78 16.80
N PHE A 72 -14.37 4.02 16.35
CA PHE A 72 -14.52 2.69 15.75
C PHE A 72 -13.53 1.69 16.39
N PRO A 73 -13.65 1.40 17.70
CA PRO A 73 -12.70 0.55 18.43
C PRO A 73 -12.65 -0.90 17.93
N GLU A 74 -13.65 -1.34 17.15
CA GLU A 74 -13.71 -2.65 16.51
C GLU A 74 -12.81 -2.76 15.27
N ILE A 75 -12.33 -1.64 14.72
CA ILE A 75 -11.45 -1.58 13.55
C ILE A 75 -10.04 -1.18 13.99
N ILE A 76 -9.04 -1.93 13.53
CA ILE A 76 -7.65 -1.46 13.62
C ILE A 76 -7.42 -0.41 12.54
N ILE A 77 -7.18 0.84 12.93
CA ILE A 77 -6.99 1.95 11.99
C ILE A 77 -5.52 2.40 12.01
N LEU A 78 -4.85 2.35 10.85
CA LEU A 78 -3.46 2.77 10.69
C LEU A 78 -3.40 4.09 9.90
N SER A 79 -2.57 5.01 10.39
CA SER A 79 -2.12 6.17 9.61
C SER A 79 -1.00 5.76 8.67
N GLY A 80 -0.98 6.34 7.48
CA GLY A 80 -0.04 5.90 6.47
C GLY A 80 0.12 6.87 5.34
N ILE A 81 1.07 6.55 4.48
CA ILE A 81 1.38 7.34 3.29
C ILE A 81 1.64 6.41 2.11
N GLU A 82 1.35 6.89 0.92
CA GLU A 82 1.88 6.35 -0.33
C GLU A 82 2.86 7.35 -0.95
N ALA A 83 4.15 7.15 -0.64
CA ALA A 83 5.22 8.01 -1.09
C ALA A 83 5.62 7.66 -2.53
N LYS A 84 5.66 8.68 -3.40
CA LYS A 84 6.11 8.53 -4.77
C LYS A 84 7.63 8.34 -4.81
N VAL A 85 8.09 7.34 -5.56
CA VAL A 85 9.51 7.15 -5.88
C VAL A 85 9.94 8.10 -6.99
N LEU A 86 11.04 8.80 -6.79
CA LEU A 86 11.68 9.67 -7.77
C LEU A 86 12.84 8.94 -8.48
N PRO A 87 13.18 9.35 -9.72
CA PRO A 87 14.37 8.86 -10.41
C PRO A 87 15.61 8.93 -9.51
N GLY A 88 16.33 7.81 -9.39
CA GLY A 88 17.50 7.71 -8.52
C GLY A 88 17.20 7.19 -7.11
N GLY A 89 15.93 6.92 -6.80
CA GLY A 89 15.52 6.23 -5.56
C GLY A 89 15.31 7.12 -4.35
N GLU A 90 15.05 8.40 -4.58
CA GLU A 90 14.54 9.30 -3.54
C GLU A 90 13.03 9.11 -3.38
N LEU A 91 12.50 9.42 -2.19
CA LEU A 91 11.06 9.56 -1.98
C LEU A 91 10.67 11.03 -2.07
N ASP A 92 9.55 11.30 -2.73
CA ASP A 92 8.91 12.61 -2.80
C ASP A 92 8.12 12.85 -1.51
N VAL A 93 8.80 12.97 -0.38
CA VAL A 93 8.20 13.22 0.94
C VAL A 93 9.26 13.77 1.88
N GLU A 94 8.87 14.63 2.81
CA GLU A 94 9.77 15.08 3.88
C GLU A 94 10.07 13.94 4.87
N PRO A 95 11.34 13.74 5.30
CA PRO A 95 11.72 12.67 6.22
C PRO A 95 10.94 12.65 7.54
N GLU A 96 10.48 13.82 8.00
CA GLU A 96 9.70 13.99 9.23
C GLU A 96 8.34 13.31 9.11
N ILE A 97 7.66 13.43 7.97
CA ILE A 97 6.36 12.80 7.68
C ILE A 97 6.46 11.27 7.79
N ILE A 98 7.54 10.70 7.25
CA ILE A 98 7.80 9.25 7.31
C ILE A 98 7.80 8.73 8.76
N LYS A 99 8.26 9.54 9.71
CA LYS A 99 8.39 9.15 11.13
C LYS A 99 7.05 9.20 11.88
N LEU A 100 6.07 9.94 11.38
CA LEU A 100 4.80 10.21 12.07
C LEU A 100 3.72 9.15 11.83
N VAL A 101 3.89 8.30 10.80
CA VAL A 101 2.86 7.34 10.38
C VAL A 101 3.16 5.89 10.74
N ASP A 102 2.10 5.10 10.80
CA ASP A 102 2.15 3.69 11.14
C ASP A 102 2.61 2.80 9.99
N TYR A 103 2.17 3.12 8.77
CA TYR A 103 2.39 2.29 7.58
C TYR A 103 2.86 3.11 6.37
N LYS A 104 4.01 2.77 5.80
CA LYS A 104 4.64 3.53 4.71
C LYS A 104 4.65 2.70 3.43
N LEU A 105 3.79 3.03 2.48
CA LEU A 105 3.87 2.52 1.12
C LEU A 105 4.83 3.37 0.29
N PHE A 106 5.53 2.72 -0.62
CA PHE A 106 6.15 3.40 -1.76
C PHE A 106 5.54 2.91 -3.07
N ALA A 107 5.47 3.82 -4.03
CA ALA A 107 4.83 3.57 -5.31
C ALA A 107 5.55 4.28 -6.47
N PHE A 108 5.50 3.67 -7.64
CA PHE A 108 6.02 4.26 -8.88
C PHE A 108 4.88 4.91 -9.66
N HIS A 109 4.77 6.23 -9.54
CA HIS A 109 3.81 7.07 -10.27
C HIS A 109 4.56 8.02 -11.20
N SER A 110 3.99 8.33 -12.38
CA SER A 110 4.55 9.27 -13.38
C SER A 110 6.08 9.23 -13.45
N PHE A 111 6.63 8.02 -13.56
CA PHE A 111 8.06 7.71 -13.53
C PHE A 111 8.58 7.52 -14.97
N PRO A 112 9.86 7.81 -15.28
CA PRO A 112 10.40 7.59 -16.62
C PRO A 112 10.31 6.10 -17.02
N PRO A 113 9.89 5.77 -18.26
CA PRO A 113 9.76 4.38 -18.72
C PRO A 113 11.14 3.76 -19.06
N ASP A 114 12.01 3.70 -18.06
CA ASP A 114 13.35 3.12 -18.12
C ASP A 114 13.46 1.98 -17.11
N LYS A 115 13.67 0.76 -17.63
CA LYS A 115 13.73 -0.46 -16.84
C LYS A 115 14.89 -0.46 -15.84
N GLN A 116 16.08 -0.03 -16.25
CA GLN A 116 17.26 -0.08 -15.39
C GLN A 116 17.16 0.98 -14.29
N LEU A 117 16.71 2.18 -14.65
CA LEU A 117 16.44 3.24 -13.68
C LEU A 117 15.36 2.84 -12.67
N TYR A 118 14.31 2.13 -13.12
CA TYR A 118 13.26 1.60 -12.25
C TYR A 118 13.81 0.62 -11.21
N ILE A 119 14.55 -0.41 -11.65
CA ILE A 119 15.13 -1.43 -10.77
C ILE A 119 16.08 -0.76 -9.77
N TYR A 120 17.00 0.09 -10.26
CA TYR A 120 17.94 0.84 -9.43
C TYR A 120 17.22 1.68 -8.37
N SER A 121 16.18 2.44 -8.77
CA SER A 121 15.44 3.31 -7.86
C SER A 121 14.66 2.50 -6.81
N LEU A 122 14.12 1.34 -7.17
CA LEU A 122 13.43 0.44 -6.24
C LEU A 122 14.38 -0.07 -5.15
N GLU A 123 15.52 -0.63 -5.56
CA GLU A 123 16.52 -1.15 -4.63
C GLU A 123 17.08 -0.05 -3.72
N LYS A 124 17.25 1.15 -4.27
CA LYS A 124 17.71 2.32 -3.51
C LYS A 124 16.68 2.79 -2.49
N VAL A 125 15.39 2.86 -2.82
CA VAL A 125 14.34 3.23 -1.86
C VAL A 125 14.29 2.24 -0.69
N VAL A 126 14.27 0.95 -1.01
CA VAL A 126 14.18 -0.14 0.00
C VAL A 126 15.43 -0.18 0.89
N SER A 127 16.60 0.18 0.36
CA SER A 127 17.82 0.26 1.15
C SER A 127 17.94 1.53 1.99
N LYS A 128 17.43 2.68 1.51
CA LYS A 128 17.61 4.00 2.14
C LYS A 128 16.52 4.35 3.16
N TYR A 129 15.27 3.99 2.89
CA TYR A 129 14.11 4.48 3.65
C TYR A 129 13.46 3.38 4.50
N PRO A 130 12.82 3.74 5.63
CA PRO A 130 12.11 2.77 6.48
C PRO A 130 10.71 2.43 5.93
N VAL A 131 10.60 2.14 4.64
CA VAL A 131 9.34 1.82 3.94
C VAL A 131 8.84 0.43 4.29
N ASP A 132 7.53 0.23 4.38
CA ASP A 132 6.90 -1.00 4.86
C ASP A 132 6.35 -1.88 3.75
N GLY A 133 5.83 -1.29 2.68
CA GLY A 133 5.19 -2.05 1.59
C GLY A 133 5.39 -1.42 0.22
N TRP A 134 5.34 -2.26 -0.80
CA TRP A 134 5.35 -1.86 -2.21
C TRP A 134 3.91 -1.87 -2.75
N ALA A 135 3.38 -0.69 -3.08
CA ALA A 135 2.04 -0.53 -3.61
C ALA A 135 1.94 -1.01 -5.07
N HIS A 136 0.82 -1.67 -5.39
CA HIS A 136 0.43 -2.24 -6.69
C HIS A 136 1.61 -2.71 -7.58
N PRO A 137 2.45 -3.65 -7.09
CA PRO A 137 3.68 -4.07 -7.76
C PRO A 137 3.46 -4.50 -9.22
N GLY A 138 4.19 -3.90 -10.15
CA GLY A 138 4.09 -4.20 -11.58
C GLY A 138 3.09 -3.36 -12.37
N LEU A 139 2.21 -2.58 -11.72
CA LEU A 139 1.25 -1.73 -12.43
C LEU A 139 1.92 -0.71 -13.36
N PHE A 140 2.93 0.00 -12.86
CA PHE A 140 3.71 0.95 -13.68
C PHE A 140 4.36 0.28 -14.88
N LEU A 141 5.01 -0.87 -14.66
CA LEU A 141 5.71 -1.61 -15.70
C LEU A 141 4.76 -2.07 -16.80
N HIS A 142 3.59 -2.60 -16.40
CA HIS A 142 2.54 -3.01 -17.32
C HIS A 142 2.01 -1.84 -18.16
N ARG A 143 1.69 -0.70 -17.53
CA ARG A 143 1.19 0.49 -18.23
C ARG A 143 2.18 1.07 -19.24
N ASN A 144 3.47 0.79 -19.08
CA ASN A 144 4.55 1.30 -19.93
C ASN A 144 5.17 0.21 -20.83
N ASN A 145 4.56 -0.97 -20.93
CA ASN A 145 5.06 -2.10 -21.73
C ASN A 145 6.50 -2.54 -21.38
N ILE A 146 6.89 -2.41 -20.11
CA ILE A 146 8.19 -2.84 -19.61
C ILE A 146 8.06 -4.23 -19.01
N VAL A 147 8.88 -5.17 -19.48
CA VAL A 147 8.92 -6.54 -18.99
C VAL A 147 10.22 -6.77 -18.23
N LEU A 148 10.12 -7.31 -17.01
CA LEU A 148 11.25 -7.76 -16.22
C LEU A 148 11.54 -9.24 -16.51
N SER A 149 12.81 -9.59 -16.60
CA SER A 149 13.24 -11.00 -16.69
C SER A 149 13.00 -11.74 -15.37
N PRO A 150 12.92 -13.08 -15.37
CA PRO A 150 12.81 -13.87 -14.15
C PRO A 150 13.91 -13.58 -13.12
N GLU A 151 15.13 -13.27 -13.57
CA GLU A 151 16.30 -12.95 -12.75
C GLU A 151 16.17 -11.55 -12.14
N GLU A 152 15.73 -10.56 -12.91
CA GLU A 152 15.46 -9.19 -12.44
C GLU A 152 14.38 -9.21 -11.34
N ILE A 153 13.31 -9.99 -11.54
CA ILE A 153 12.26 -10.17 -10.53
C ILE A 153 12.83 -10.85 -9.28
N GLU A 154 13.69 -11.86 -9.43
CA GLU A 154 14.32 -12.52 -8.27
C GLU A 154 15.16 -11.55 -7.44
N SER A 155 15.96 -10.71 -8.12
CA SER A 155 16.82 -9.72 -7.47
C SER A 155 15.99 -8.78 -6.61
N ILE A 156 14.93 -8.21 -7.20
CA ILE A 156 14.00 -7.33 -6.50
C ILE A 156 13.40 -8.04 -5.27
N LEU A 157 12.87 -9.25 -5.46
CA LEU A 157 12.23 -9.99 -4.36
C LEU A 157 13.21 -10.32 -3.22
N LYS A 158 14.48 -10.61 -3.51
CA LYS A 158 15.52 -10.82 -2.48
C LYS A 158 15.79 -9.54 -1.69
N VAL A 159 15.86 -8.39 -2.37
CA VAL A 159 16.04 -7.08 -1.71
C VAL A 159 14.86 -6.77 -0.78
N LEU A 160 13.63 -6.98 -1.26
CA LEU A 160 12.42 -6.81 -0.46
C LEU A 160 12.39 -7.75 0.75
N LYS A 161 12.79 -9.02 0.58
CA LYS A 161 12.85 -10.00 1.66
C LYS A 161 13.82 -9.59 2.77
N ASN A 162 15.01 -9.11 2.41
CA ASN A 162 16.05 -8.71 3.37
C ASN A 162 15.65 -7.50 4.23
N ARG A 163 14.61 -6.77 3.83
CA ARG A 163 14.10 -5.58 4.53
C ARG A 163 12.69 -5.77 5.08
N ASP A 164 12.15 -6.99 5.02
CA ASP A 164 10.79 -7.33 5.40
C ASP A 164 9.74 -6.40 4.77
N ILE A 165 9.88 -6.12 3.47
CA ILE A 165 8.91 -5.33 2.72
C ILE A 165 7.70 -6.19 2.35
N LEU A 166 6.52 -5.68 2.65
CA LEU A 166 5.24 -6.27 2.24
C LEU A 166 5.01 -6.07 0.74
N ILE A 167 4.51 -7.10 0.06
CA ILE A 167 4.06 -7.01 -1.33
C ILE A 167 2.54 -6.88 -1.33
N GLU A 168 2.03 -5.77 -1.88
CA GLU A 168 0.59 -5.60 -2.05
C GLU A 168 0.04 -6.59 -3.09
N ILE A 169 -1.06 -7.25 -2.75
CA ILE A 169 -1.95 -7.94 -3.68
C ILE A 169 -3.12 -7.01 -3.96
N ASN A 170 -3.17 -6.49 -5.18
CA ASN A 170 -4.15 -5.51 -5.60
C ASN A 170 -5.15 -6.14 -6.59
N SER A 171 -6.39 -6.37 -6.11
CA SER A 171 -7.42 -7.03 -6.93
C SER A 171 -8.03 -6.11 -7.99
N LYS A 172 -8.04 -4.79 -7.75
CA LYS A 172 -8.50 -3.76 -8.71
C LYS A 172 -7.64 -3.79 -9.97
N TYR A 173 -6.31 -3.88 -9.80
CA TYR A 173 -5.36 -3.91 -10.90
C TYR A 173 -4.95 -5.31 -11.35
N ARG A 174 -5.32 -6.37 -10.60
CA ARG A 174 -4.88 -7.76 -10.83
C ARG A 174 -3.35 -7.88 -10.83
N MET A 175 -2.72 -7.24 -9.85
CA MET A 175 -1.26 -7.15 -9.69
C MET A 175 -0.82 -7.63 -8.30
N PRO A 176 0.42 -8.11 -8.14
CA PRO A 176 1.39 -8.44 -9.19
C PRO A 176 0.99 -9.68 -10.03
N PRO A 177 1.69 -9.95 -11.15
CA PRO A 177 1.52 -11.18 -11.91
C PRO A 177 1.65 -12.43 -11.03
N LYS A 178 0.84 -13.47 -11.30
CA LYS A 178 0.82 -14.73 -10.51
C LYS A 178 2.21 -15.37 -10.38
N GLU A 179 3.04 -15.28 -11.42
CA GLU A 179 4.39 -15.84 -11.38
C GLU A 179 5.31 -15.12 -10.37
N TRP A 180 5.12 -13.81 -10.18
CA TRP A 180 5.84 -13.04 -9.16
C TRP A 180 5.40 -13.48 -7.76
N ILE A 181 4.09 -13.66 -7.56
CA ILE A 181 3.52 -14.16 -6.29
C ILE A 181 4.11 -15.52 -5.96
N LYS A 182 4.09 -16.49 -6.90
CA LYS A 182 4.66 -17.83 -6.70
C LYS A 182 6.14 -17.76 -6.29
N LYS A 183 6.92 -16.91 -6.94
CA LYS A 183 8.34 -16.74 -6.61
C LYS A 183 8.55 -16.10 -5.24
N ALA A 184 7.77 -15.07 -4.92
CA ALA A 184 7.83 -14.39 -3.64
C ALA A 184 7.40 -15.29 -2.46
N VAL A 185 6.42 -16.17 -2.65
CA VAL A 185 6.06 -17.21 -1.68
C VAL A 185 7.24 -18.16 -1.44
N LYS A 186 7.91 -18.65 -2.49
CA LYS A 186 9.09 -19.52 -2.36
C LYS A 186 10.24 -18.85 -1.59
N LEU A 187 10.37 -17.52 -1.71
CA LEU A 187 11.37 -16.72 -0.99
C LEU A 187 10.91 -16.28 0.42
N GLY A 188 9.70 -16.64 0.83
CA GLY A 188 9.17 -16.34 2.16
C GLY A 188 8.85 -14.86 2.41
N LEU A 189 8.44 -14.13 1.36
CA LEU A 189 7.93 -12.76 1.52
C LEU A 189 6.50 -12.77 2.06
N ASN A 190 6.16 -11.71 2.79
CA ASN A 190 4.81 -11.49 3.26
C ASN A 190 4.03 -10.64 2.25
N PHE A 191 2.75 -10.93 2.12
CA PHE A 191 1.84 -10.22 1.25
C PHE A 191 0.79 -9.50 2.06
N VAL A 192 0.19 -8.46 1.48
CA VAL A 192 -0.86 -7.69 2.11
C VAL A 192 -1.97 -7.38 1.11
N ASN A 193 -3.23 -7.41 1.52
CA ASN A 193 -4.32 -6.96 0.67
C ASN A 193 -4.43 -5.44 0.70
N GLY A 194 -4.28 -4.82 -0.47
CA GLY A 194 -4.45 -3.39 -0.68
C GLY A 194 -5.08 -3.15 -2.03
N ASN A 195 -6.20 -2.43 -2.08
CA ASN A 195 -7.02 -2.33 -3.29
C ASN A 195 -7.13 -0.92 -3.85
N ASP A 196 -6.33 0.01 -3.32
CA ASP A 196 -6.26 1.39 -3.80
C ASP A 196 -7.66 2.03 -3.81
N ILE A 197 -8.32 1.93 -2.64
CA ILE A 197 -9.71 2.34 -2.40
C ILE A 197 -9.78 3.86 -2.41
N HIS A 198 -10.64 4.42 -3.27
CA HIS A 198 -10.86 5.87 -3.34
C HIS A 198 -12.31 6.25 -2.99
N SER A 199 -13.15 5.27 -2.68
CA SER A 199 -14.53 5.51 -2.28
C SER A 199 -15.09 4.34 -1.47
N VAL A 200 -16.12 4.61 -0.67
CA VAL A 200 -16.89 3.57 0.03
C VAL A 200 -17.46 2.51 -0.92
N ASN A 201 -17.76 2.90 -2.17
CA ASN A 201 -18.23 1.96 -3.19
C ASN A 201 -17.13 1.00 -3.67
N ASP A 202 -15.88 1.47 -3.75
CA ASP A 202 -14.74 0.58 -4.05
C ASP A 202 -14.55 -0.42 -2.92
N LEU A 203 -14.69 0.03 -1.66
CA LEU A 203 -14.61 -0.84 -0.49
C LEU A 203 -15.69 -1.93 -0.53
N ARG A 204 -16.96 -1.56 -0.75
CA ARG A 204 -18.07 -2.53 -0.90
C ARG A 204 -17.77 -3.58 -1.96
N LYS A 205 -17.34 -3.16 -3.15
CA LYS A 205 -17.03 -4.08 -4.26
C LYS A 205 -15.94 -5.09 -3.91
N VAL A 206 -14.95 -4.71 -3.11
CA VAL A 206 -13.91 -5.64 -2.65
C VAL A 206 -14.50 -6.71 -1.73
N TYR A 207 -15.36 -6.32 -0.78
CA TYR A 207 -15.93 -7.23 0.21
C TYR A 207 -17.06 -8.12 -0.35
N GLU A 208 -17.85 -7.62 -1.30
CA GLU A 208 -18.82 -8.42 -2.06
C GLU A 208 -18.12 -9.56 -2.82
N LYS A 209 -17.00 -9.26 -3.51
CA LYS A 209 -16.21 -10.28 -4.22
C LYS A 209 -15.62 -11.33 -3.28
N ARG A 210 -15.18 -10.93 -2.07
CA ARG A 210 -14.68 -11.86 -1.05
C ARG A 210 -15.79 -12.80 -0.57
N SER A 211 -16.99 -12.26 -0.33
CA SER A 211 -18.15 -13.03 0.11
C SER A 211 -18.60 -14.05 -0.93
N LEU A 212 -18.62 -13.67 -2.22
CA LEU A 212 -18.92 -14.60 -3.31
C LEU A 212 -17.88 -15.71 -3.47
N LYS A 213 -16.61 -15.44 -3.15
CA LYS A 213 -15.57 -16.46 -3.22
C LYS A 213 -15.73 -17.52 -2.13
N ILE A 214 -16.16 -17.14 -0.93
CA ILE A 214 -16.45 -18.07 0.18
C ILE A 214 -17.64 -18.99 -0.15
N ILE A 215 -18.60 -18.53 -0.94
CA ILE A 215 -19.78 -19.34 -1.32
C ILE A 215 -19.43 -20.36 -2.42
N ASN A 216 -18.39 -20.10 -3.22
CA ASN A 216 -18.02 -20.90 -4.39
C ASN A 216 -16.78 -21.80 -4.19
N ASP A 217 -16.13 -21.73 -3.02
CA ASP A 217 -15.01 -22.60 -2.61
C ASP A 217 -15.51 -23.59 -1.53
#